data_AF-A0A8T2RWZ4-F1
#
_entry.id   AF-A0A8T2RWZ4-F1
#
_cell.length_a   1.000
_cell.length_b   1.000
_cell.length_c   1.000
_cell.angle_alpha   90.00
_cell.angle_beta   90.00
_cell.angle_gamma   90.00
#
_symmetry.space_group_name_H-M   'P 1'
#
loop_
_entity.id
_entity.type
_entity.pdbx_description
1 polymer ?
#
loop_
_entity_poly.entity_id
_entity_poly.type
_entity_poly.pdbx_seq_one_letter_code
_entity_poly.pdbx_strand_id
1 'polypeptide(L)'
;MLIQRDKVARVQNGMYHIPGYLGHQPLHNPPSATAFNKRTSEKDRMLLYDLDQYSRELWPHYKGHKPQALINVKETPSPTKQTTYGHTNYMMQRQQEWANARRLTKQRIPNQQKKGGIKTFFTQGASGTTSENGVLMAEKYYSFVRPMEGTLISFAADKALASRYFE
;
A
#
# COMPACT_ATOMS: atom_id res chain seq x y z
N MET A 1 50.76 34.53 -40.03
CA MET A 1 49.53 33.72 -40.01
C MET A 1 49.03 33.61 -38.58
N LEU A 2 48.13 34.51 -38.17
CA LEU A 2 47.48 34.46 -36.85
C LEU A 2 46.22 33.59 -36.98
N ILE A 3 46.20 32.46 -36.26
CA ILE A 3 45.03 31.60 -36.16
C ILE A 3 44.01 32.32 -35.27
N GLN A 4 43.01 32.91 -35.91
CA GLN A 4 41.88 33.59 -35.27
C GLN A 4 41.04 32.54 -34.53
N ARG A 5 41.18 32.48 -33.20
CA ARG A 5 40.47 31.55 -32.30
C ARG A 5 39.11 32.08 -31.82
N ASP A 6 38.52 33.06 -32.49
CA ASP A 6 37.35 33.82 -31.97
C ASP A 6 36.02 33.51 -32.67
N LYS A 7 35.78 32.29 -33.15
CA LYS A 7 34.48 31.94 -33.78
C LYS A 7 33.66 30.88 -33.09
N VAL A 8 34.13 30.33 -31.98
CA VAL A 8 33.28 29.54 -31.10
C VAL A 8 33.72 29.91 -29.70
N ALA A 9 32.87 30.63 -28.96
CA ALA A 9 33.00 30.68 -27.51
C ALA A 9 32.87 29.22 -27.02
N ARG A 10 34.00 28.51 -26.97
CA ARG A 10 34.08 27.15 -26.49
C ARG A 10 33.61 27.19 -25.05
N VAL A 11 32.47 26.53 -24.83
CA VAL A 11 32.20 25.63 -23.70
C VAL A 11 33.22 25.86 -22.58
N GLN A 12 33.01 26.90 -21.80
CA GLN A 12 33.74 27.05 -20.56
C GLN A 12 33.22 25.94 -19.65
N ASN A 13 34.13 25.06 -19.23
CA ASN A 13 33.87 24.00 -18.27
C ASN A 13 33.48 24.64 -16.92
N GLY A 14 32.22 25.02 -16.79
CA GLY A 14 31.68 25.68 -15.61
C GLY A 14 30.16 25.65 -15.65
N MET A 15 29.55 24.60 -15.10
CA MET A 15 28.16 24.63 -14.61
C MET A 15 27.12 25.29 -15.54
N TYR A 16 27.09 24.86 -16.80
CA TYR A 16 26.11 25.28 -17.80
C TYR A 16 25.09 24.18 -18.09
N HIS A 17 23.97 24.58 -18.70
CA HIS A 17 22.88 23.70 -19.13
C HIS A 17 23.37 22.52 -19.98
N ILE A 18 22.62 21.42 -19.96
CA ILE A 18 22.90 20.22 -20.77
C ILE A 18 23.04 20.54 -22.27
N PRO A 19 23.88 19.82 -23.02
CA PRO A 19 23.94 19.94 -24.48
C PRO A 19 22.53 19.78 -25.11
N GLY A 20 22.18 20.65 -26.05
CA GLY A 20 20.84 20.68 -26.67
C GLY A 20 19.77 21.49 -25.93
N TYR A 21 20.12 22.15 -24.81
CA TYR A 21 19.22 23.12 -24.17
C TYR A 21 18.99 24.35 -25.05
N LEU A 22 17.71 24.66 -25.31
CA LEU A 22 17.28 25.75 -26.21
C LEU A 22 16.85 27.04 -25.49
N GLY A 23 16.94 27.09 -24.16
CA GLY A 23 16.57 28.29 -23.40
C GLY A 23 17.63 29.39 -23.48
N HIS A 24 17.22 30.63 -23.17
CA HIS A 24 18.12 31.79 -23.18
C HIS A 24 19.33 31.59 -22.24
N GLN A 25 20.53 31.87 -22.75
CA GLN A 25 21.78 31.84 -22.00
C GLN A 25 22.43 33.23 -22.03
N PRO A 26 22.29 34.02 -20.96
CA PRO A 26 22.89 35.35 -20.91
C PRO A 26 24.43 35.27 -20.90
N LEU A 27 25.07 36.04 -21.78
CA LEU A 27 26.54 36.11 -21.88
C LEU A 27 27.19 36.90 -20.72
N HIS A 28 26.47 37.85 -20.13
CA HIS A 28 26.91 38.62 -18.98
C HIS A 28 25.88 38.47 -17.88
N ASN A 29 26.22 37.68 -16.86
CA ASN A 29 25.30 37.33 -15.79
C ASN A 29 25.68 38.03 -14.47
N PRO A 30 24.74 38.67 -13.76
CA PRO A 30 24.94 38.94 -12.35
C PRO A 30 25.07 37.59 -11.61
N PRO A 31 25.79 37.54 -10.47
CA PRO A 31 26.04 36.30 -9.73
C PRO A 31 24.76 35.54 -9.32
N SER A 32 23.60 36.21 -9.28
CA SER A 32 22.28 35.62 -8.99
C SER A 32 21.64 34.83 -10.15
N ALA A 33 22.14 34.96 -11.38
CA ALA A 33 21.50 34.43 -12.58
C ALA A 33 22.14 33.13 -13.11
N THR A 34 23.03 32.51 -12.34
CA THR A 34 23.68 31.25 -12.72
C THR A 34 22.83 30.04 -12.33
N ALA A 35 22.63 29.11 -13.27
CA ALA A 35 21.89 27.87 -13.06
C ALA A 35 22.74 26.81 -12.33
N PHE A 36 23.34 27.18 -11.20
CA PHE A 36 24.23 26.30 -10.41
C PHE A 36 23.48 25.09 -9.83
N ASN A 37 22.20 25.28 -9.51
CA ASN A 37 21.37 24.25 -8.87
C ASN A 37 20.45 23.57 -9.88
N LYS A 38 20.31 22.24 -9.75
CA LYS A 38 19.28 21.48 -10.47
C LYS A 38 17.92 22.07 -10.11
N ARG A 39 17.11 22.40 -11.13
CA ARG A 39 15.75 22.88 -10.93
C ARG A 39 14.93 21.83 -10.17
N THR A 40 14.26 22.26 -9.10
CA THR A 40 13.26 21.45 -8.40
C THR A 40 12.04 21.23 -9.30
N SER A 41 11.47 20.02 -9.27
CA SER A 41 10.27 19.72 -10.05
C SER A 41 9.06 20.41 -9.41
N GLU A 42 8.78 21.64 -9.82
CA GLU A 42 7.62 22.40 -9.32
C GLU A 42 6.29 21.71 -9.66
N LYS A 43 6.26 20.92 -10.74
CA LYS A 43 5.12 20.07 -11.09
C LYS A 43 4.84 18.99 -10.04
N ASP A 44 5.87 18.44 -9.42
CA ASP A 44 5.68 17.43 -8.37
C ASP A 44 5.37 18.12 -7.03
N ARG A 45 5.97 19.29 -6.77
CA ARG A 45 5.75 20.05 -5.53
C ARG A 45 4.31 20.57 -5.41
N MET A 46 3.70 20.97 -6.52
CA MET A 46 2.32 21.48 -6.53
C MET A 46 1.25 20.41 -6.21
N LEU A 47 1.55 19.12 -6.39
CA LEU A 47 0.55 18.05 -6.23
C LEU A 47 -0.02 18.00 -4.82
N LEU A 48 0.83 18.14 -3.80
CA LEU A 48 0.45 17.89 -2.42
C LEU A 48 -0.42 19.02 -1.84
N TYR A 49 0.00 20.27 -2.05
CA TYR A 49 -0.61 21.44 -1.42
C TYR A 49 -1.41 22.29 -2.41
N ASP A 50 -0.79 22.73 -3.51
CA ASP A 50 -1.39 23.68 -4.43
C ASP A 50 -2.60 23.09 -5.19
N LEU A 51 -2.53 21.81 -5.53
CA LEU A 51 -3.63 21.05 -6.13
C LEU A 51 -4.49 20.30 -5.10
N ASP A 52 -4.13 20.38 -3.82
CA ASP A 52 -4.87 19.76 -2.70
C ASP A 52 -5.23 18.28 -2.95
N GLN A 53 -4.32 17.50 -3.55
CA GLN A 53 -4.56 16.07 -3.82
C GLN A 53 -4.48 15.22 -2.56
N TYR A 54 -3.76 15.69 -1.54
CA TYR A 54 -3.71 15.03 -0.24
C TYR A 54 -5.00 15.25 0.54
N SER A 55 -5.58 14.18 1.09
CA SER A 55 -6.88 14.22 1.76
C SER A 55 -6.83 14.75 3.19
N ARG A 56 -5.64 15.00 3.76
CA ARG A 56 -5.46 15.54 5.13
C ARG A 56 -6.24 14.73 6.17
N GLU A 57 -6.02 13.42 6.16
CA GLU A 57 -6.62 12.45 7.09
C GLU A 57 -8.15 12.31 6.97
N LEU A 58 -8.76 12.93 5.97
CA LEU A 58 -10.16 12.67 5.64
C LEU A 58 -10.30 11.32 4.96
N TRP A 59 -11.31 10.56 5.41
CA TRP A 59 -11.67 9.29 4.81
C TRP A 59 -12.12 9.49 3.36
N PRO A 60 -11.78 8.54 2.45
CA PRO A 60 -12.38 8.50 1.13
C PRO A 60 -13.90 8.56 1.24
N HIS A 61 -14.53 9.41 0.43
CA HIS A 61 -15.99 9.68 0.41
C HIS A 61 -16.58 10.50 1.56
N TYR A 62 -15.78 11.06 2.47
CA TYR A 62 -16.30 12.09 3.37
C TYR A 62 -16.73 13.32 2.56
N LYS A 63 -18.03 13.67 2.61
CA LYS A 63 -18.63 14.77 1.82
C LYS A 63 -18.70 16.10 2.57
N GLY A 64 -18.03 16.22 3.72
CA GLY A 64 -18.00 17.47 4.48
C GLY A 64 -17.14 18.54 3.80
N HIS A 65 -17.10 19.72 4.42
CA HIS A 65 -16.33 20.85 3.90
C HIS A 65 -14.82 20.57 3.96
N LYS A 66 -14.12 20.72 2.82
CA LYS A 66 -12.67 20.65 2.71
C LYS A 66 -12.10 22.07 2.58
N PRO A 67 -11.40 22.60 3.61
CA PRO A 67 -10.90 23.97 3.56
C PRO A 67 -9.73 24.07 2.56
N GLN A 68 -9.81 24.95 1.58
CA GLN A 68 -8.78 25.13 0.54
C GLN A 68 -7.87 26.34 0.77
N ALA A 69 -8.39 27.39 1.41
CA ALA A 69 -7.59 28.58 1.72
C ALA A 69 -6.62 28.29 2.88
N LEU A 70 -5.35 28.68 2.72
CA LEU A 70 -4.26 28.53 3.70
C LEU A 70 -4.68 28.83 5.15
N ILE A 71 -5.40 29.93 5.36
CA ILE A 71 -5.83 30.40 6.70
C ILE A 71 -6.84 29.44 7.36
N ASN A 72 -7.58 28.69 6.57
CA ASN A 72 -8.62 27.76 7.02
C ASN A 72 -8.11 26.32 7.14
N VAL A 73 -6.92 26.02 6.62
CA VAL A 73 -6.30 24.70 6.76
C VAL A 73 -5.84 24.54 8.21
N LYS A 74 -6.58 23.75 8.98
CA LYS A 74 -6.27 23.39 10.36
C LYS A 74 -6.25 21.88 10.49
N GLU A 75 -5.61 21.41 11.55
CA GLU A 75 -5.65 19.99 11.94
C GLU A 75 -7.11 19.56 12.17
N THR A 76 -7.44 18.33 11.77
CA THR A 76 -8.79 17.77 11.96
C THR A 76 -9.05 17.60 13.45
N PRO A 77 -10.13 18.20 14.00
CA PRO A 77 -10.41 18.11 15.42
C PRO A 77 -10.82 16.69 15.81
N SER A 78 -10.40 16.26 17.01
CA SER A 78 -10.84 14.99 17.58
C SER A 78 -12.37 14.96 17.77
N PRO A 79 -12.99 13.76 17.72
CA PRO A 79 -14.42 13.60 17.97
C PRO A 79 -14.86 14.25 19.28
N THR A 80 -15.92 15.06 19.24
CA THR A 80 -16.44 15.77 20.42
C THR A 80 -17.62 15.04 21.05
N LYS A 81 -17.90 15.33 22.33
CA LYS A 81 -19.05 14.78 23.08
C LYS A 81 -20.33 15.58 22.90
N GLN A 82 -20.32 16.59 22.03
CA GLN A 82 -21.45 17.51 21.86
C GLN A 82 -22.64 16.84 21.18
N THR A 83 -22.38 15.86 20.31
CA THR A 83 -23.43 15.06 19.68
C THR A 83 -23.72 13.82 20.52
N THR A 84 -24.95 13.31 20.44
CA THR A 84 -25.36 12.11 21.17
C THR A 84 -24.49 10.90 20.79
N TYR A 85 -24.18 10.72 19.50
CA TYR A 85 -23.28 9.66 19.03
C TYR A 85 -21.83 9.83 19.50
N GLY A 86 -21.33 11.06 19.51
CA GLY A 86 -19.99 11.34 20.06
C GLY A 86 -19.91 11.04 21.55
N HIS A 87 -20.97 11.38 22.29
CA HIS A 87 -21.08 11.08 23.72
C HIS A 87 -21.13 9.58 24.01
N THR A 88 -21.97 8.81 23.30
CA THR A 88 -22.09 7.36 23.51
C THR A 88 -20.79 6.64 23.14
N ASN A 89 -20.15 7.01 22.03
CA ASN A 89 -18.85 6.44 21.64
C ASN A 89 -17.78 6.72 22.70
N TYR A 90 -17.73 7.93 23.24
CA TYR A 90 -16.81 8.27 24.33
C TYR A 90 -17.05 7.43 25.58
N MET A 91 -18.32 7.25 25.99
CA MET A 91 -18.64 6.43 27.16
C MET A 91 -18.29 4.95 26.95
N MET A 92 -18.54 4.42 25.74
CA MET A 92 -18.19 3.05 25.37
C MET A 92 -16.67 2.84 25.37
N GLN A 93 -15.91 3.76 24.77
CA GLN A 93 -14.45 3.70 24.77
C GLN A 93 -13.89 3.73 26.18
N ARG A 94 -14.38 4.64 27.02
CA ARG A 94 -14.02 4.71 28.44
C ARG A 94 -14.33 3.38 29.14
N GLN A 95 -15.51 2.80 28.94
CA GLN A 95 -15.85 1.52 29.55
C GLN A 95 -14.91 0.39 29.09
N GLN A 96 -14.53 0.37 27.80
CA GLN A 96 -13.60 -0.61 27.25
C GLN A 96 -12.20 -0.48 27.85
N GLU A 97 -11.70 0.74 28.05
CA GLU A 97 -10.42 1.00 28.72
C GLU A 97 -10.42 0.43 30.16
N TRP A 98 -11.50 0.66 30.90
CA TRP A 98 -11.68 0.11 32.25
C TRP A 98 -11.76 -1.43 32.23
N ALA A 99 -12.47 -2.00 31.24
CA ALA A 99 -12.53 -3.45 31.07
C ALA A 99 -11.17 -4.05 30.70
N ASN A 100 -10.39 -3.39 29.84
CA ASN A 100 -9.05 -3.79 29.45
C ASN A 100 -8.05 -3.70 30.62
N ALA A 101 -8.11 -2.63 31.42
CA ALA A 101 -7.34 -2.48 32.65
C ALA A 101 -7.63 -3.63 33.64
N ARG A 102 -8.89 -4.05 33.75
CA ARG A 102 -9.30 -5.23 34.54
C ARG A 102 -8.96 -6.57 33.89
N ARG A 103 -8.76 -6.62 32.57
CA ARG A 103 -8.30 -7.84 31.86
C ARG A 103 -6.80 -8.06 32.02
N LEU A 104 -5.99 -7.02 32.26
CA LEU A 104 -4.58 -7.17 32.61
C LEU A 104 -4.38 -7.92 33.94
N THR A 105 -5.36 -7.91 34.84
CA THR A 105 -5.32 -8.62 36.13
C THR A 105 -5.99 -10.00 36.11
N LYS A 106 -6.86 -10.26 35.14
CA LYS A 106 -7.40 -11.61 34.93
C LYS A 106 -6.45 -12.37 34.03
N GLN A 107 -5.86 -13.47 34.54
CA GLN A 107 -5.14 -14.44 33.71
C GLN A 107 -5.97 -14.66 32.44
N ARG A 108 -5.37 -14.35 31.29
CA ARG A 108 -5.97 -14.56 29.98
C ARG A 108 -6.28 -16.05 29.91
N ILE A 109 -7.53 -16.44 30.18
CA ILE A 109 -8.01 -17.78 29.82
C ILE A 109 -7.62 -17.90 28.35
N PRO A 110 -6.76 -18.88 27.98
CA PRO A 110 -6.27 -18.97 26.62
C PRO A 110 -7.50 -19.21 25.76
N ASN A 111 -8.02 -18.14 25.14
CA ASN A 111 -9.03 -18.22 24.10
C ASN A 111 -8.43 -19.16 23.08
N GLN A 112 -8.95 -20.41 23.07
CA GLN A 112 -8.50 -21.56 22.33
C GLN A 112 -7.56 -21.17 21.19
N GLN A 113 -6.27 -20.99 21.51
CA GLN A 113 -5.25 -20.99 20.48
C GLN A 113 -5.18 -22.45 20.10
N LYS A 114 -6.08 -22.85 19.20
CA LYS A 114 -6.14 -24.16 18.57
C LYS A 114 -4.85 -24.29 17.77
N LYS A 115 -3.75 -24.59 18.47
CA LYS A 115 -2.53 -25.15 17.89
C LYS A 115 -2.80 -26.55 17.30
N GLY A 116 -3.98 -27.12 17.54
CA GLY A 116 -4.53 -28.26 16.80
C GLY A 116 -5.92 -27.93 16.26
N GLY A 117 -6.09 -28.04 14.94
CA GLY A 117 -7.35 -27.81 14.24
C GLY A 117 -7.19 -28.06 12.74
N ILE A 118 -8.29 -28.01 11.97
CA ILE A 118 -8.33 -28.38 10.54
C ILE A 118 -7.29 -27.61 9.68
N LYS A 119 -6.86 -26.44 10.12
CA LYS A 119 -5.83 -25.64 9.45
C LYS A 119 -4.42 -26.26 9.49
N THR A 120 -4.15 -27.22 10.38
CA THR A 120 -2.83 -27.86 10.46
C THR A 120 -2.58 -28.90 9.36
N PHE A 121 -3.62 -29.35 8.66
CA PHE A 121 -3.46 -30.27 7.50
C PHE A 121 -2.88 -29.57 6.27
N PHE A 122 -3.00 -28.24 6.19
CA PHE A 122 -2.46 -27.44 5.10
C PHE A 122 -1.21 -26.73 5.57
N THR A 123 -0.10 -26.97 4.88
CA THR A 123 1.20 -26.38 5.21
C THR A 123 1.58 -25.34 4.17
N GLN A 124 2.31 -24.31 4.60
CA GLN A 124 2.91 -23.35 3.69
C GLN A 124 3.99 -24.06 2.87
N GLY A 125 3.98 -23.88 1.55
CA GLY A 125 5.02 -24.40 0.66
C GLY A 125 6.36 -23.68 0.86
N ALA A 126 7.34 -23.94 -0.01
CA ALA A 126 8.69 -23.36 0.08
C ALA A 126 8.77 -21.83 -0.08
N SER A 127 7.65 -21.15 -0.35
CA SER A 127 7.59 -19.69 -0.44
C SER A 127 7.56 -19.07 0.96
N GLY A 128 8.26 -17.96 1.15
CA GLY A 128 8.26 -17.19 2.40
C GLY A 128 6.95 -16.47 2.73
N THR A 129 5.98 -16.44 1.81
CA THR A 129 4.67 -15.78 2.00
C THR A 129 3.51 -16.76 1.85
N THR A 130 2.43 -16.50 2.59
CA THR A 130 1.16 -17.23 2.48
C THR A 130 0.21 -16.50 1.54
N SER A 131 -0.55 -17.25 0.75
CA SER A 131 -1.62 -16.70 -0.10
C SER A 131 -2.95 -16.74 0.65
N GLU A 132 -3.65 -15.61 0.76
CA GLU A 132 -5.00 -15.55 1.35
C GLU A 132 -6.00 -16.45 0.62
N ASN A 133 -5.90 -16.52 -0.72
CA ASN A 133 -6.73 -17.41 -1.52
C ASN A 133 -6.47 -18.88 -1.18
N GLY A 134 -5.22 -19.27 -0.95
CA GLY A 134 -4.87 -20.62 -0.53
C GLY A 134 -5.44 -20.98 0.84
N VAL A 135 -5.41 -20.03 1.78
CA VAL A 135 -6.03 -20.21 3.11
C VAL A 135 -7.55 -20.38 2.99
N LEU A 136 -8.22 -19.57 2.15
CA LEU A 136 -9.65 -19.70 1.91
C LEU A 136 -10.03 -21.02 1.21
N MET A 137 -9.20 -21.48 0.26
CA MET A 137 -9.40 -22.78 -0.39
C MET A 137 -9.20 -23.95 0.58
N ALA A 138 -8.23 -23.86 1.49
CA ALA A 138 -8.03 -24.85 2.54
C ALA A 138 -9.26 -24.96 3.46
N GLU A 139 -9.88 -23.83 3.81
CA GLU A 139 -11.13 -23.83 4.60
C GLU A 139 -12.30 -24.46 3.85
N LYS A 140 -12.30 -24.37 2.51
CA LYS A 140 -13.37 -24.87 1.62
C LYS A 140 -12.96 -26.12 0.84
N TYR A 141 -11.97 -26.88 1.30
CA TYR A 141 -11.36 -27.98 0.55
C TYR A 141 -12.39 -28.95 -0.07
N TYR A 142 -13.37 -29.41 0.72
CA TYR A 142 -14.37 -30.37 0.26
C TYR A 142 -15.34 -29.80 -0.79
N SER A 143 -15.56 -28.48 -0.86
CA SER A 143 -16.40 -27.92 -1.94
C SER A 143 -15.68 -27.93 -3.28
N PHE A 144 -14.34 -27.86 -3.28
CA PHE A 144 -13.53 -27.85 -4.50
C PHE A 144 -13.15 -29.25 -4.99
N VAL A 145 -12.89 -30.20 -4.09
CA VAL A 145 -12.37 -31.53 -4.47
C VAL A 145 -13.46 -32.56 -4.78
N ARG A 146 -14.60 -32.54 -4.06
CA ARG A 146 -15.68 -33.53 -4.25
C ARG A 146 -16.25 -33.63 -5.68
N PRO A 147 -16.40 -32.54 -6.46
CA PRO A 147 -16.85 -32.64 -7.85
C PRO A 147 -15.95 -33.51 -8.75
N MET A 148 -14.69 -33.74 -8.35
CA MET A 148 -13.71 -34.51 -9.12
C MET A 148 -13.59 -35.98 -8.67
N GLU A 149 -14.26 -36.39 -7.58
CA GLU A 149 -14.16 -37.76 -7.04
C GLU A 149 -14.86 -38.81 -7.92
N GLY A 150 -15.79 -38.40 -8.79
CA GLY A 150 -16.59 -39.31 -9.64
C GLY A 150 -15.92 -39.76 -10.95
N THR A 151 -14.78 -39.19 -11.34
CA THR A 151 -14.18 -39.42 -12.67
C THR A 151 -13.04 -40.44 -12.69
N LEU A 152 -12.46 -40.81 -11.54
CA LEU A 152 -11.25 -41.65 -11.49
C LEU A 152 -11.52 -43.15 -11.20
N ILE A 153 -12.73 -43.53 -10.79
CA ILE A 153 -13.07 -44.93 -10.45
C ILE A 153 -13.39 -45.78 -11.71
N SER A 154 -13.72 -45.16 -12.84
CA SER A 154 -14.04 -45.88 -14.08
C SER A 154 -12.83 -46.54 -14.76
N PHE A 155 -11.59 -46.16 -14.44
CA PHE A 155 -10.38 -46.77 -15.03
C PHE A 155 -9.75 -47.89 -14.20
N ALA A 156 -10.12 -48.03 -12.92
CA ALA A 156 -9.61 -49.10 -12.07
C ALA A 156 -10.40 -50.42 -12.22
N ALA A 157 -11.56 -50.38 -12.88
CA ALA A 157 -12.43 -51.54 -13.08
C ALA A 157 -11.82 -52.63 -13.99
N ASP A 158 -10.90 -52.26 -14.89
CA ASP A 158 -10.28 -53.23 -15.81
C ASP A 158 -9.34 -54.22 -15.10
N LYS A 159 -8.79 -53.86 -13.93
CA LYS A 159 -7.95 -54.79 -13.15
C LYS A 159 -8.74 -55.88 -12.43
N ALA A 160 -10.07 -55.72 -12.29
CA ALA A 160 -10.94 -56.73 -11.68
C ALA A 160 -11.48 -57.76 -12.70
N LEU A 161 -11.43 -57.45 -14.00
CA LEU A 161 -11.87 -58.37 -15.06
C LEU A 161 -10.76 -59.32 -15.53
N ALA A 162 -9.49 -58.93 -15.40
CA ALA A 162 -8.36 -59.77 -15.80
C ALA A 162 -8.12 -60.99 -14.88
N SER A 163 -8.67 -61.01 -13.66
CA SER A 163 -8.52 -62.14 -12.73
C SER A 163 -9.59 -63.24 -12.88
N ARG A 164 -10.50 -63.13 -13.86
CA ARG A 164 -11.55 -64.15 -14.14
C ARG A 164 -11.22 -65.11 -15.29
N TYR A 165 -10.07 -64.96 -15.95
CA TYR A 165 -9.72 -65.75 -17.14
C TYR A 165 -8.45 -66.59 -17.00
N PHE A 166 -8.02 -66.88 -15.76
CA PHE A 166 -6.96 -67.84 -15.48
C PHE A 166 -7.50 -68.96 -14.58
N GLU A 167 -8.21 -69.91 -15.18
CA GLU A 167 -8.35 -71.31 -14.73
C GLU A 167 -7.85 -72.23 -15.84
#